data_AF-A0A356QL35-F1
#
_entry.id   AF-A0A356QL35-F1
#
_cell.length_a   1.000
_cell.length_b   1.000
_cell.length_c   1.000
_cell.angle_alpha   90.00
_cell.angle_beta   90.00
_cell.angle_gamma   90.00
#
_symmetry.space_group_name_H-M   'P 1'
#
loop_
_entity.id
_entity.type
_entity.pdbx_description
1 polymer ?
#
loop_
_entity_poly.entity_id
_entity_poly.type
_entity_poly.pdbx_seq_one_letter_code
_entity_poly.pdbx_strand_id
1 'polypeptide(L)' 'IRPRDAHMALWEAGFYVRYGGDTLQFGPPFGTTEAELERLFDAVATTLDSLA' A
#
# COMPACT_ATOMS: atom_id res chain seq x y z
N ILE A 1 -9.90 10.13 0.18
CA ILE A 1 -8.95 9.34 1.00
C ILE A 1 -7.66 10.13 1.17
N ARG A 2 -7.16 10.30 2.40
CA ARG A 2 -5.85 10.97 2.62
C ARG A 2 -4.75 9.89 2.60
N PRO A 3 -3.61 10.10 1.91
CA PRO A 3 -2.54 9.09 1.86
C PRO A 3 -1.98 8.67 3.22
N ARG A 4 -1.98 9.57 4.21
CA ARG A 4 -1.60 9.25 5.60
C ARG A 4 -2.49 8.15 6.19
N ASP A 5 -3.79 8.23 5.99
CA ASP A 5 -4.75 7.31 6.60
C ASP A 5 -4.64 5.93 5.93
N ALA A 6 -4.48 5.91 4.60
CA ALA A 6 -4.19 4.69 3.86
C ALA A 6 -2.86 4.05 4.29
N HIS A 7 -1.81 4.85 4.50
CA HIS A 7 -0.53 4.36 5.03
C HIS A 7 -0.67 3.71 6.41
N MET A 8 -1.41 4.33 7.33
CA MET A 8 -1.60 3.78 8.67
C MET A 8 -2.35 2.44 8.63
N ALA A 9 -3.41 2.34 7.83
CA ALA A 9 -4.17 1.11 7.66
C ALA A 9 -3.32 -0.01 7.02
N LEU A 10 -2.52 0.32 6.00
CA LEU A 10 -1.58 -0.63 5.38
C LEU A 10 -0.51 -1.08 6.37
N TRP A 11 0.01 -0.16 7.19
CA TRP A 11 1.00 -0.47 8.23
C TRP A 11 0.44 -1.48 9.25
N GLU A 12 -0.79 -1.26 9.72
CA GLU A 12 -1.49 -2.19 10.62
C GLU A 12 -1.76 -3.55 9.94
N ALA A 13 -1.99 -3.56 8.63
CA ALA A 13 -2.12 -4.78 7.82
C ALA A 13 -0.78 -5.48 7.48
N GLY A 14 0.36 -4.94 7.94
CA GLY A 14 1.69 -5.52 7.73
C GLY A 14 2.41 -5.07 6.46
N PHE A 15 1.90 -4.04 5.77
CA PHE A 15 2.48 -3.48 4.54
C PHE A 15 3.06 -2.10 4.80
N TYR A 16 4.38 -1.97 4.71
CA TYR A 16 5.00 -0.66 4.64
C TYR A 16 4.86 -0.07 3.23
N VAL A 17 4.01 0.95 3.09
CA VAL A 17 3.86 1.73 1.85
C VAL A 17 4.19 3.19 2.12
N ARG A 18 5.18 3.75 1.43
CA ARG A 18 5.55 5.15 1.62
C ARG A 18 4.41 6.05 1.13
N TYR A 19 4.10 7.10 1.88
CA TYR A 19 3.27 8.20 1.41
C TYR A 19 4.06 9.50 1.33
N GLY A 20 3.69 10.38 0.39
CA GLY A 20 4.28 11.70 0.23
C GLY A 20 3.37 12.60 -0.61
N GLY A 21 3.05 13.79 -0.09
CA GLY A 21 2.06 14.67 -0.71
C GLY A 21 0.69 13.98 -0.80
N ASP A 22 0.15 13.90 -2.01
CA ASP A 22 -1.11 13.26 -2.37
C ASP A 22 -0.95 11.83 -2.91
N THR A 23 0.24 11.22 -2.77
CA THR A 23 0.54 9.90 -3.36
C THR A 23 0.90 8.83 -2.33
N LEU A 24 0.55 7.58 -2.67
CA LEU A 24 1.23 6.37 -2.21
C LEU A 24 2.32 6.02 -3.23
N GLN A 25 3.50 5.63 -2.73
CA GLN A 25 4.71 5.47 -3.53
C GLN A 25 5.24 4.03 -3.40
N PHE A 26 5.57 3.42 -4.53
CA PHE A 26 5.95 2.02 -4.62
C PHE A 26 7.35 1.87 -5.22
N GLY A 27 8.20 1.11 -4.53
CA GLY A 27 9.57 0.80 -4.95
C GLY A 27 9.98 -0.56 -4.40
N PRO A 28 9.45 -1.67 -4.96
CA PRO A 28 9.72 -3.01 -4.46
C PRO A 28 11.19 -3.41 -4.69
N PRO A 29 11.75 -4.32 -3.86
CA PRO A 29 13.06 -4.91 -4.12
C PRO A 29 13.17 -5.55 -5.51
N PHE A 30 14.36 -5.56 -6.12
CA PHE A 30 14.55 -6.14 -7.46
C PHE A 30 14.24 -7.65 -7.57
N GLY A 31 14.32 -8.38 -6.46
CA GLY A 31 13.98 -9.81 -6.39
C GLY A 31 12.51 -10.09 -6.06
N THR A 32 11.66 -9.07 -6.00
CA THR A 32 10.23 -9.23 -5.68
C THR A 32 9.55 -10.08 -6.75
N THR A 33 8.80 -11.08 -6.31
CA THR A 33 8.04 -11.98 -7.17
C THR A 33 6.69 -11.39 -7.56
N GLU A 34 6.10 -11.90 -8.63
CA GLU A 34 4.75 -11.51 -9.08
C GLU A 34 3.70 -11.70 -7.98
N ALA A 35 3.74 -12.83 -7.27
CA ALA A 35 2.80 -13.13 -6.17
C ALA A 35 2.96 -12.21 -4.94
N GLU A 36 4.15 -11.64 -4.71
CA GLU A 36 4.35 -10.64 -3.66
C GLU A 36 3.80 -9.28 -4.08
N LEU A 37 3.92 -8.92 -5.36
CA LEU A 37 3.32 -7.70 -5.92
C LEU A 37 1.79 -7.78 -5.88
N GLU A 38 1.22 -8.92 -6.28
CA GLU A 38 -0.24 -9.15 -6.24
C GLU A 38 -0.77 -8.98 -4.82
N ARG A 39 -0.16 -9.62 -3.83
CA ARG A 39 -0.54 -9.43 -2.41
C ARG A 39 -0.44 -7.98 -1.94
N LEU A 40 0.61 -7.25 -2.34
CA LEU A 40 0.77 -5.85 -1.98
C LEU A 40 -0.37 -4.99 -2.55
N PHE A 41 -0.67 -5.15 -3.83
CA PHE A 41 -1.68 -4.33 -4.49
C PHE A 41 -3.11 -4.72 -4.11
N ASP A 42 -3.37 -6.00 -3.79
CA ASP A 42 -4.64 -6.43 -3.21
C ASP A 42 -4.90 -5.76 -1.86
N ALA A 43 -3.89 -5.69 -1.00
CA ALA A 43 -3.99 -5.00 0.29
C ALA A 43 -4.21 -3.48 0.11
N VAL A 44 -3.53 -2.87 -0.86
CA VAL A 44 -3.73 -1.44 -1.20
C VAL A 44 -5.14 -1.19 -1.70
N ALA A 45 -5.64 -1.97 -2.65
CA ALA A 45 -6.99 -1.83 -3.19
C ALA A 45 -8.04 -1.97 -2.09
N THR A 46 -7.95 -3.05 -1.30
CA THR A 46 -8.83 -3.30 -0.15
C THR A 46 -8.82 -2.12 0.84
N THR A 47 -7.63 -1.57 1.13
CA THR A 47 -7.50 -0.44 2.04
C THR A 47 -8.16 0.82 1.46
N LEU A 48 -7.92 1.13 0.19
CA LEU A 48 -8.51 2.32 -0.45
C LEU A 48 -10.03 2.22 -0.51
N ASP A 49 -10.58 1.06 -0.85
CA ASP A 49 -12.02 0.82 -0.87
C ASP A 49 -12.64 0.96 0.53
N SER A 50 -11.93 0.53 1.58
CA SER A 50 -12.42 0.65 2.97
C SER A 50 -12.45 2.08 3.51
N LEU A 51 -11.65 2.98 2.93
CA LEU A 51 -11.50 4.38 3.35
C LEU A 51 -12.25 5.37 2.45
N ALA A 52 -12.86 4.88 1.37
CA ALA A 52 -13.69 5.65 0.45
C ALA A 52 -15.04 6.00 1.08
#